data_AF-A0A1Q7IFP0-F1
#
_entry.id   AF-A0A1Q7IFP0-F1
#
_cell.length_a   1.000
_cell.length_b   1.000
_cell.length_c   1.000
_cell.angle_alpha   90.00
_cell.angle_beta   90.00
_cell.angle_gamma   90.00
#
_symmetry.space_group_name_H-M   'P 1'
#
loop_
_entity.id
_entity.type
_entity.pdbx_description
1 polymer ?
#
loop_
_entity_poly.entity_id
_entity_poly.type
_entity_poly.pdbx_seq_one_letter_code
_entity_poly.pdbx_strand_id
1 'polypeptide(L)'
;MLLLSLVAATAAQSQVRNAELGYTLTLPQGFTEFPEARSQKDVVDAWTEATPTSPNGAVVILVARMHGVLPREAMRQEDVPANTHVVSFKWKNFDVSGVKTQTSQAGKPVFVLVAQLPLRPEAVQLSVAGPADQQTRGQAIMEATLASLEGETNWLTSSERAGRLGTAAAWWIGIAVAAVLVLAWRKRRARSA
;
A
#
# COMPACT_ATOMS: atom_id res chain seq x y z
N MET A 1 2.07 36.53 -36.57
CA MET A 1 2.54 35.34 -35.84
C MET A 1 1.75 35.24 -34.53
N LEU A 2 0.79 34.30 -34.45
CA LEU A 2 0.10 33.98 -33.20
C LEU A 2 0.92 32.91 -32.45
N LEU A 3 1.42 33.25 -31.27
CA LEU A 3 2.01 32.27 -30.35
C LEU A 3 0.87 31.60 -29.56
N LEU A 4 0.61 30.32 -29.82
CA LEU A 4 -0.18 29.47 -28.94
C LEU A 4 0.70 29.06 -27.75
N SER A 5 0.41 29.60 -26.57
CA SER A 5 0.93 29.08 -25.31
C SER A 5 0.15 27.83 -24.92
N LEU A 6 0.76 26.64 -25.04
CA LEU A 6 0.26 25.44 -24.39
C LEU A 6 0.43 25.59 -22.87
N VAL A 7 -0.67 25.83 -22.16
CA VAL A 7 -0.72 25.63 -20.71
C VAL A 7 -0.88 24.14 -20.49
N ALA A 8 0.21 23.44 -20.15
CA ALA A 8 0.12 22.09 -19.62
C ALA A 8 -0.50 22.17 -18.23
N ALA A 9 -1.76 21.76 -18.09
CA ALA A 9 -2.40 21.57 -16.80
C ALA A 9 -1.65 20.44 -16.06
N THR A 10 -0.75 20.82 -15.16
CA THR A 10 -0.17 19.88 -14.20
C THR A 10 -1.30 19.49 -13.25
N ALA A 11 -1.80 18.26 -13.39
CA ALA A 11 -2.73 17.72 -12.41
C ALA A 11 -2.03 17.74 -11.05
N ALA A 12 -2.57 18.51 -10.10
CA ALA A 12 -2.04 18.57 -8.76
C ALA A 12 -2.10 17.16 -8.14
N GLN A 13 -0.94 16.59 -7.86
CA GLN A 13 -0.84 15.39 -7.05
C GLN A 13 -1.39 15.71 -5.65
N SER A 14 -2.42 14.98 -5.22
CA SER A 14 -3.06 15.26 -3.94
C SER A 14 -2.19 14.72 -2.80
N GLN A 15 -1.86 15.60 -1.86
CA GLN A 15 -1.23 15.19 -0.61
C GLN A 15 -2.31 14.65 0.33
N VAL A 16 -2.07 13.45 0.86
CA VAL A 16 -2.90 12.82 1.88
C VAL A 16 -2.20 12.97 3.22
N ARG A 17 -2.95 13.31 4.26
CA ARG A 17 -2.48 13.37 5.64
C ARG A 17 -3.38 12.56 6.56
N ASN A 18 -2.77 11.66 7.32
CA ASN A 18 -3.43 10.97 8.42
C ASN A 18 -2.77 11.42 9.73
N ALA A 19 -3.41 12.35 10.43
CA ALA A 19 -2.86 12.95 11.65
C ALA A 19 -2.82 11.96 12.82
N GLU A 20 -3.76 11.02 12.88
CA GLU A 20 -3.84 10.01 13.94
C GLU A 20 -2.66 9.03 13.89
N LEU A 21 -2.27 8.62 12.68
CA LEU A 21 -1.16 7.69 12.44
C LEU A 21 0.14 8.39 12.04
N GLY A 22 0.18 9.72 12.13
CA GLY A 22 1.40 10.51 11.97
C GLY A 22 2.07 10.44 10.60
N TYR A 23 1.32 10.17 9.51
CA TYR A 23 1.89 10.11 8.16
C TYR A 23 1.28 11.11 7.17
N THR A 24 2.09 11.41 6.15
CA THR A 24 1.63 12.02 4.91
C THR A 24 2.15 11.23 3.72
N LEU A 25 1.42 11.21 2.62
CA LEU A 25 1.89 10.63 1.37
C LEU A 25 1.35 11.42 0.18
N THR A 26 1.99 11.28 -0.97
CA THR A 26 1.46 11.80 -2.23
C THR A 26 0.67 10.70 -2.92
N LEU A 27 -0.62 10.95 -3.17
CA LEU A 27 -1.44 10.00 -3.89
C LEU A 27 -1.01 9.94 -5.37
N PRO A 28 -0.79 8.75 -5.96
CA PRO A 28 -0.49 8.65 -7.37
C PRO A 28 -1.60 9.25 -8.24
N GLN A 29 -1.21 9.88 -9.36
CA GLN A 29 -2.18 10.48 -10.27
C GLN A 29 -3.20 9.44 -10.77
N GLY A 30 -4.46 9.85 -10.88
CA GLY A 30 -5.54 8.99 -11.38
C GLY A 30 -6.15 8.07 -10.34
N PHE A 31 -5.73 8.16 -9.07
CA PHE A 31 -6.39 7.51 -7.95
C PHE A 31 -7.42 8.44 -7.31
N THR A 32 -8.50 7.84 -6.81
CA THR A 32 -9.58 8.50 -6.07
C THR A 32 -9.93 7.68 -4.84
N GLU A 33 -10.62 8.28 -3.87
CA GLU A 33 -11.05 7.59 -2.66
C GLU A 33 -11.86 6.33 -2.97
N PHE A 34 -11.68 5.31 -2.14
CA PHE A 34 -12.40 4.05 -2.24
C PHE A 34 -13.11 3.70 -0.91
N PRO A 35 -14.25 4.35 -0.61
CA PRO A 35 -14.94 4.22 0.68
C PRO A 35 -15.35 2.78 1.02
N GLU A 36 -15.69 1.96 0.01
CA GLU A 36 -16.10 0.57 0.22
C GLU A 36 -14.96 -0.31 0.74
N ALA A 37 -13.71 0.04 0.45
CA ALA A 37 -12.54 -0.60 1.06
C ALA A 37 -12.27 -0.09 2.47
N ARG A 38 -12.49 1.21 2.69
CA ARG A 38 -12.32 1.88 3.99
C ARG A 38 -13.30 1.39 5.05
N SER A 39 -14.42 0.77 4.66
CA SER A 39 -15.35 0.14 5.60
C SER A 39 -14.84 -1.18 6.18
N GLN A 40 -13.75 -1.74 5.63
CA GLN A 40 -13.13 -2.93 6.18
C GLN A 40 -12.43 -2.63 7.50
N LYS A 41 -12.42 -3.62 8.38
CA LYS A 41 -11.74 -3.51 9.67
C LYS A 41 -10.27 -3.12 9.46
N ASP A 42 -9.80 -2.18 10.27
CA ASP A 42 -8.42 -1.68 10.33
C ASP A 42 -7.92 -0.91 9.09
N VAL A 43 -8.68 -0.87 7.98
CA VAL A 43 -8.36 -0.02 6.83
C VAL A 43 -8.69 1.42 7.16
N VAL A 44 -7.65 2.26 7.21
CA VAL A 44 -7.77 3.67 7.57
C VAL A 44 -7.88 4.57 6.37
N ASP A 45 -7.22 4.21 5.28
CA ASP A 45 -7.31 4.92 4.03
C ASP A 45 -7.27 3.95 2.86
N ALA A 46 -8.00 4.30 1.80
CA ALA A 46 -8.15 3.45 0.64
C ALA A 46 -8.41 4.27 -0.62
N TRP A 47 -7.73 3.90 -1.70
CA TRP A 47 -7.87 4.53 -3.00
C TRP A 47 -7.86 3.50 -4.11
N THR A 48 -8.57 3.81 -5.18
CA THR A 48 -8.64 3.01 -6.40
C THR A 48 -8.40 3.90 -7.61
N GLU A 49 -7.96 3.31 -8.71
CA GLU A 49 -7.94 4.02 -9.99
C GLU A 49 -9.35 4.54 -10.34
N ALA A 50 -9.45 5.82 -10.69
CA ALA A 50 -10.67 6.41 -11.23
C ALA A 50 -11.01 5.79 -12.58
N THR A 51 -9.99 5.57 -13.42
CA THR A 51 -10.10 4.86 -14.70
C THR A 51 -9.06 3.75 -14.77
N PRO A 52 -9.46 2.51 -14.48
CA PRO A 52 -8.54 1.39 -14.58
C PRO A 52 -7.91 1.22 -15.95
N THR A 53 -6.59 1.01 -15.93
CA THR A 53 -5.77 0.77 -17.12
C THR A 53 -5.95 -0.65 -17.67
N SER A 54 -6.33 -1.61 -16.83
CA SER A 54 -6.59 -2.99 -17.24
C SER A 54 -8.08 -3.26 -17.47
N PRO A 55 -8.45 -4.05 -18.51
CA PRO A 55 -9.81 -4.56 -18.63
C PRO A 55 -10.17 -5.54 -17.50
N ASN A 56 -9.18 -6.08 -16.79
CA ASN A 56 -9.39 -7.07 -15.74
C ASN A 56 -9.76 -6.45 -14.39
N GLY A 57 -9.52 -5.14 -14.19
CA GLY A 57 -9.85 -4.45 -12.94
C GLY A 57 -8.94 -3.26 -12.63
N ALA A 58 -9.24 -2.61 -11.51
CA ALA A 58 -8.48 -1.48 -10.97
C ALA A 58 -7.30 -1.94 -10.13
N VAL A 59 -6.25 -1.12 -10.09
CA VAL A 59 -5.29 -1.14 -8.98
C VAL A 59 -5.89 -0.38 -7.78
N VAL A 60 -5.65 -0.90 -6.59
CA VAL A 60 -6.08 -0.36 -5.30
C VAL A 60 -4.87 -0.16 -4.40
N ILE A 61 -4.86 0.94 -3.65
CA ILE A 61 -3.89 1.27 -2.60
C ILE A 61 -4.64 1.31 -1.28
N LEU A 62 -4.15 0.60 -0.26
CA LEU A 62 -4.75 0.59 1.07
C LEU A 62 -3.69 0.87 2.13
N VAL A 63 -4.08 1.60 3.16
CA VAL A 63 -3.33 1.69 4.43
C VAL A 63 -4.18 1.08 5.53
N ALA A 64 -3.60 0.16 6.29
CA ALA A 64 -4.26 -0.50 7.42
C ALA A 64 -3.42 -0.45 8.69
N ARG A 65 -4.09 -0.38 9.85
CA ARG A 65 -3.44 -0.43 11.17
C ARG A 65 -2.88 -1.82 11.45
N MET A 66 -1.74 -1.87 12.12
CA MET A 66 -1.21 -3.12 12.69
C MET A 66 -1.46 -3.26 14.19
N HIS A 67 -1.94 -2.21 14.88
CA HIS A 67 -2.20 -2.21 16.33
C HIS A 67 -0.98 -2.57 17.19
N GLY A 68 0.21 -2.22 16.72
CA GLY A 68 1.47 -2.59 17.37
C GLY A 68 2.68 -1.93 16.76
N VAL A 69 3.85 -2.22 17.31
CA VAL A 69 5.14 -1.73 16.82
C VAL A 69 5.84 -2.82 16.00
N LEU A 70 6.51 -2.44 14.92
CA LEU A 70 7.22 -3.38 14.08
C LEU A 70 8.66 -3.61 14.61
N PRO A 71 9.10 -4.87 14.80
CA PRO A 71 10.51 -5.16 15.05
C PRO A 71 11.39 -4.72 13.86
N ARG A 72 12.70 -4.61 14.06
CA ARG A 72 13.63 -4.35 12.94
C ARG A 72 14.09 -5.65 12.26
N GLU A 73 13.91 -6.77 12.94
CA GLU A 73 14.18 -8.09 12.42
C GLU A 73 13.44 -8.28 11.10
N ALA A 74 14.18 -8.67 10.06
CA ALA A 74 13.59 -8.92 8.76
C ALA A 74 12.60 -10.08 8.85
N MET A 75 11.48 -9.94 8.13
CA MET A 75 10.56 -11.05 7.89
C MET A 75 11.32 -12.20 7.23
N ARG A 76 11.05 -13.44 7.66
CA ARG A 76 11.68 -14.61 7.07
C ARG A 76 10.69 -15.37 6.21
N GLN A 77 11.20 -16.08 5.20
CA GLN A 77 10.37 -16.77 4.22
C GLN A 77 9.56 -17.91 4.85
N GLU A 78 10.07 -18.53 5.92
CA GLU A 78 9.36 -19.54 6.70
C GLU A 78 8.18 -19.00 7.51
N ASP A 79 8.12 -17.67 7.72
CA ASP A 79 7.05 -17.02 8.49
C ASP A 79 5.83 -16.66 7.63
N VAL A 80 5.88 -16.89 6.30
CA VAL A 80 4.80 -16.54 5.35
C VAL A 80 4.26 -17.77 4.62
N PRO A 81 3.02 -17.71 4.08
CA PRO A 81 2.46 -18.82 3.29
C PRO A 81 3.33 -19.20 2.08
N ALA A 82 3.32 -20.48 1.70
CA ALA A 82 4.18 -21.02 0.64
C ALA A 82 4.01 -20.35 -0.75
N ASN A 83 2.84 -19.76 -1.03
CA ASN A 83 2.56 -19.02 -2.28
C ASN A 83 2.94 -17.52 -2.19
N THR A 84 3.60 -17.11 -1.13
CA THR A 84 3.96 -15.74 -0.82
C THR A 84 5.48 -15.61 -0.73
N HIS A 85 6.03 -14.56 -1.34
CA HIS A 85 7.45 -14.27 -1.30
C HIS A 85 7.72 -13.10 -0.38
N VAL A 86 8.67 -13.26 0.54
CA VAL A 86 9.20 -12.13 1.29
C VAL A 86 10.02 -11.25 0.35
N VAL A 87 9.78 -9.95 0.41
CA VAL A 87 10.46 -8.93 -0.38
C VAL A 87 10.90 -7.78 0.53
N SER A 88 11.83 -6.96 0.06
CA SER A 88 12.25 -5.72 0.72
C SER A 88 11.84 -4.53 -0.12
N PHE A 89 11.35 -3.47 0.52
CA PHE A 89 11.09 -2.18 -0.11
C PHE A 89 11.95 -1.10 0.56
N LYS A 90 12.35 -0.09 -0.23
CA LYS A 90 13.01 1.10 0.31
C LYS A 90 11.96 2.07 0.84
N TRP A 91 12.15 2.52 2.08
CA TRP A 91 11.40 3.61 2.67
C TRP A 91 12.36 4.51 3.45
N LYS A 92 12.54 5.75 3.00
CA LYS A 92 13.59 6.65 3.50
C LYS A 92 14.96 5.94 3.46
N ASN A 93 15.65 5.88 4.59
CA ASN A 93 16.94 5.20 4.75
C ASN A 93 16.78 3.76 5.28
N PHE A 94 15.56 3.20 5.25
CA PHE A 94 15.25 1.87 5.76
C PHE A 94 14.90 0.90 4.64
N ASP A 95 15.32 -0.35 4.84
CA ASP A 95 14.77 -1.51 4.15
C ASP A 95 13.64 -2.06 5.01
N VAL A 96 12.41 -1.96 4.51
CA VAL A 96 11.22 -2.46 5.20
C VAL A 96 10.80 -3.79 4.57
N SER A 97 10.51 -4.76 5.43
CA SER A 97 10.00 -6.05 4.97
C SER A 97 8.60 -5.92 4.39
N GLY A 98 8.35 -6.73 3.38
CA GLY A 98 7.07 -6.84 2.74
C GLY A 98 6.84 -8.23 2.17
N VAL A 99 5.66 -8.42 1.60
CA VAL A 99 5.30 -9.64 0.90
C VAL A 99 4.77 -9.36 -0.48
N LYS A 100 5.00 -10.32 -1.36
CA LYS A 100 4.46 -10.37 -2.71
C LYS A 100 3.75 -11.70 -2.91
N THR A 101 2.50 -11.65 -3.32
CA THR A 101 1.68 -12.85 -3.56
C THR A 101 0.97 -12.72 -4.89
N GLN A 102 0.90 -13.83 -5.63
CA GLN A 102 -0.07 -14.00 -6.71
C GLN A 102 -1.18 -14.93 -6.19
N THR A 103 -2.43 -14.50 -6.35
CA THR A 103 -3.59 -15.28 -5.94
C THR A 103 -4.69 -15.17 -7.00
N SER A 104 -5.80 -15.88 -6.80
CA SER A 104 -6.97 -15.79 -7.66
C SER A 104 -8.14 -15.24 -6.87
N GLN A 105 -8.94 -14.42 -7.53
CA GLN A 105 -10.12 -13.82 -6.95
C GLN A 105 -11.25 -13.82 -7.97
N ALA A 106 -12.37 -14.46 -7.60
CA ALA A 106 -13.47 -14.73 -8.53
C ALA A 106 -12.98 -15.38 -9.85
N GLY A 107 -11.97 -16.26 -9.75
CA GLY A 107 -11.36 -16.94 -10.89
C GLY A 107 -10.36 -16.11 -11.69
N LYS A 108 -10.08 -14.86 -11.30
CA LYS A 108 -9.13 -13.99 -11.99
C LYS A 108 -7.81 -13.86 -11.24
N PRO A 109 -6.66 -13.94 -11.94
CA PRO A 109 -5.36 -13.79 -11.30
C PRO A 109 -5.16 -12.33 -10.85
N VAL A 110 -4.74 -12.16 -9.60
CA VAL A 110 -4.46 -10.87 -8.98
C VAL A 110 -3.11 -10.91 -8.28
N PHE A 111 -2.41 -9.78 -8.27
CA PHE A 111 -1.23 -9.60 -7.46
C PHE A 111 -1.58 -8.83 -6.19
N VAL A 112 -0.81 -9.07 -5.13
CA VAL A 112 -0.82 -8.30 -3.89
C VAL A 112 0.62 -8.01 -3.49
N LEU A 113 0.92 -6.75 -3.23
CA LEU A 113 2.13 -6.28 -2.60
C LEU A 113 1.76 -5.66 -1.27
N VAL A 114 2.50 -5.98 -0.22
CA VAL A 114 2.32 -5.38 1.11
C VAL A 114 3.68 -4.96 1.64
N ALA A 115 3.81 -3.72 2.10
CA ALA A 115 4.96 -3.23 2.85
C ALA A 115 4.52 -2.91 4.29
N GLN A 116 5.33 -3.31 5.28
CA GLN A 116 5.07 -3.01 6.69
C GLN A 116 5.93 -1.81 7.11
N LEU A 117 5.27 -0.75 7.57
CA LEU A 117 5.92 0.52 7.87
C LEU A 117 6.01 0.75 9.39
N PRO A 118 7.21 0.95 9.93
CA PRO A 118 7.44 1.12 11.36
C PRO A 118 7.16 2.55 11.80
N LEU A 119 5.92 3.01 11.66
CA LEU A 119 5.48 4.37 12.04
C LEU A 119 5.23 4.51 13.55
N ARG A 120 5.13 5.76 14.00
CA ARG A 120 4.56 6.16 15.30
C ARG A 120 3.14 6.74 15.11
N PRO A 121 2.20 6.49 16.05
CA PRO A 121 2.37 5.73 17.30
C PRO A 121 2.39 4.20 17.10
N GLU A 122 1.92 3.73 15.95
CA GLU A 122 1.84 2.31 15.61
C GLU A 122 2.27 2.06 14.16
N ALA A 123 2.67 0.82 13.88
CA ALA A 123 2.98 0.36 12.54
C ALA A 123 1.73 0.26 11.67
N VAL A 124 1.94 0.43 10.36
CA VAL A 124 0.88 0.32 9.35
C VAL A 124 1.31 -0.63 8.24
N GLN A 125 0.33 -1.19 7.53
CA GLN A 125 0.55 -1.90 6.29
C GLN A 125 0.12 -1.02 5.12
N LEU A 126 1.03 -0.78 4.18
CA LEU A 126 0.70 -0.24 2.87
C LEU A 126 0.54 -1.41 1.90
N SER A 127 -0.62 -1.51 1.25
CA SER A 127 -0.89 -2.55 0.27
C SER A 127 -1.16 -1.95 -1.11
N VAL A 128 -0.62 -2.58 -2.15
CA VAL A 128 -0.97 -2.32 -3.55
C VAL A 128 -1.41 -3.64 -4.17
N ALA A 129 -2.61 -3.66 -4.74
CA ALA A 129 -3.16 -4.88 -5.32
C ALA A 129 -3.97 -4.57 -6.57
N GLY A 130 -4.08 -5.55 -7.47
CA GLY A 130 -4.83 -5.40 -8.70
C GLY A 130 -4.69 -6.62 -9.61
N PRO A 131 -5.16 -6.53 -10.86
CA PRO A 131 -5.03 -7.60 -11.84
C PRO A 131 -3.58 -8.01 -12.08
N ALA A 132 -3.31 -9.31 -12.24
CA ALA A 132 -1.95 -9.82 -12.40
C ALA A 132 -1.18 -9.21 -13.59
N ASP A 133 -1.88 -8.83 -14.67
CA ASP A 133 -1.30 -8.12 -15.82
C ASP A 133 -0.77 -6.72 -15.49
N GLN A 134 -1.13 -6.18 -14.32
CA GLN A 134 -0.67 -4.87 -13.82
C GLN A 134 0.44 -4.98 -12.76
N GLN A 135 0.98 -6.17 -12.47
CA GLN A 135 1.92 -6.36 -11.36
C GLN A 135 3.15 -5.43 -11.43
N THR A 136 3.78 -5.29 -12.60
CA THR A 136 4.94 -4.40 -12.77
C THR A 136 4.57 -2.94 -12.48
N ARG A 137 3.38 -2.51 -12.91
CA ARG A 137 2.88 -1.17 -12.60
C ARG A 137 2.52 -1.02 -11.12
N GLY A 138 1.96 -2.06 -10.51
CA GLY A 138 1.72 -2.12 -9.06
C GLY A 138 2.99 -1.97 -8.23
N GLN A 139 4.10 -2.59 -8.67
CA GLN A 139 5.42 -2.41 -8.04
C GLN A 139 5.86 -0.95 -8.10
N ALA A 140 5.78 -0.31 -9.27
CA ALA A 140 6.13 1.10 -9.43
C ALA A 140 5.24 2.03 -8.57
N ILE A 141 3.94 1.70 -8.44
CA ILE A 141 3.01 2.43 -7.56
C ILE A 141 3.41 2.27 -6.09
N MET A 142 3.75 1.07 -5.65
CA MET A 142 4.22 0.82 -4.27
C MET A 142 5.48 1.64 -3.99
N GLU A 143 6.49 1.55 -4.86
CA GLU A 143 7.76 2.26 -4.70
C GLU A 143 7.58 3.78 -4.69
N ALA A 144 6.76 4.33 -5.60
CA ALA A 144 6.48 5.76 -5.63
C ALA A 144 5.71 6.23 -4.39
N THR A 145 4.73 5.43 -3.93
CA THR A 145 3.96 5.76 -2.71
C THR A 145 4.88 5.78 -1.50
N LEU A 146 5.73 4.75 -1.35
CA LEU A 146 6.73 4.67 -0.28
C LEU A 146 7.75 5.82 -0.35
N ALA A 147 8.23 6.18 -1.53
CA ALA A 147 9.17 7.28 -1.71
C ALA A 147 8.58 8.64 -1.29
N SER A 148 7.25 8.81 -1.40
CA SER A 148 6.55 10.01 -0.96
C SER A 148 6.07 9.97 0.50
N LEU A 149 6.11 8.79 1.13
CA LEU A 149 5.53 8.59 2.44
C LEU A 149 6.45 9.13 3.53
N GLU A 150 5.96 10.17 4.20
CA GLU A 150 6.58 10.76 5.38
C GLU A 150 5.87 10.34 6.65
N GLY A 151 6.61 10.33 7.75
CA GLY A 151 6.14 9.93 9.07
C GLY A 151 7.32 9.64 10.00
N GLU A 152 7.09 9.80 11.30
CA GLU A 152 8.07 9.44 12.32
C GLU A 152 8.14 7.92 12.46
N THR A 153 9.36 7.38 12.57
CA THR A 153 9.56 5.95 12.79
C THR A 153 9.77 5.61 14.26
N ASN A 154 9.31 4.43 14.68
CA ASN A 154 9.66 3.86 15.98
C ASN A 154 10.98 3.05 15.94
N TRP A 155 11.60 2.89 14.77
CA TRP A 155 12.91 2.27 14.65
C TRP A 155 14.02 3.22 15.08
N LEU A 156 14.79 2.77 16.07
CA LEU A 156 16.04 3.38 16.47
C LEU A 156 17.14 3.12 15.43
N THR A 157 17.96 4.13 15.16
CA THR A 157 19.20 3.99 14.39
C THR A 157 20.18 3.05 15.12
N SER A 158 21.19 2.52 14.42
CA SER A 158 22.15 1.57 15.00
C SER A 158 22.86 2.12 16.25
N SER A 159 23.03 3.44 16.37
CA SER A 159 23.63 4.13 17.52
C SER A 159 22.71 4.27 18.73
N GLU A 160 21.39 4.35 18.53
CA GLU A 160 20.41 4.52 19.61
C GLU A 160 20.04 3.18 20.29
N ARG A 161 20.40 2.05 19.68
CA ARG A 161 19.98 0.71 20.10
C ARG A 161 20.84 0.07 21.19
N ALA A 162 22.02 0.61 21.50
CA ALA A 162 22.91 0.04 22.50
C ALA A 162 22.32 0.00 23.93
N GLY A 163 21.13 0.58 24.17
CA GLY A 163 20.53 0.69 25.50
C GLY A 163 19.14 0.08 25.71
N ARG A 164 18.44 -0.50 24.72
CA ARG A 164 17.04 -0.97 24.91
C ARG A 164 16.70 -2.24 24.11
N LEU A 165 16.48 -3.35 24.82
CA LEU A 165 15.88 -4.59 24.31
C LEU A 165 14.38 -4.58 24.65
N GLY A 166 13.51 -4.38 23.65
CA GLY A 166 12.06 -4.42 23.81
C GLY A 166 11.46 -5.56 22.97
N THR A 167 10.62 -6.38 23.59
CA THR A 167 9.91 -7.51 22.99
C THR A 167 8.89 -7.05 21.94
N ALA A 168 9.00 -7.53 20.70
CA ALA A 168 8.00 -7.32 19.65
C ALA A 168 7.10 -8.56 19.49
N ALA A 169 5.79 -8.36 19.42
CA ALA A 169 4.82 -9.41 19.12
C ALA A 169 4.58 -9.48 17.60
N ALA A 170 4.80 -10.64 16.99
CA ALA A 170 4.54 -10.87 15.57
C ALA A 170 3.05 -11.17 15.35
N TRP A 171 2.27 -10.16 14.94
CA TRP A 171 0.89 -10.35 14.46
C TRP A 171 0.89 -10.26 12.94
N TRP A 172 0.82 -11.42 12.27
CA TRP A 172 0.66 -11.50 10.82
C TRP A 172 -0.81 -11.30 10.45
N ILE A 173 -1.18 -10.10 9.99
CA ILE A 173 -2.53 -9.81 9.51
C ILE A 173 -2.75 -10.51 8.16
N GLY A 174 -3.72 -11.44 8.14
CA GLY A 174 -4.22 -12.08 6.93
C GLY A 174 -4.83 -11.03 5.99
N ILE A 175 -4.33 -11.02 4.75
CA ILE A 175 -4.63 -10.06 3.70
C ILE A 175 -6.15 -9.91 3.47
N ALA A 176 -6.76 -8.91 4.11
CA ALA A 176 -8.13 -8.46 3.86
C ALA A 176 -8.29 -7.81 2.45
N VAL A 177 -7.19 -7.60 1.74
CA VAL A 177 -7.10 -6.94 0.43
C VAL A 177 -7.85 -7.71 -0.67
N ALA A 178 -7.92 -9.05 -0.58
CA ALA A 178 -8.68 -9.85 -1.54
C ALA A 178 -10.20 -9.57 -1.46
N ALA A 179 -10.77 -9.26 -0.29
CA ALA A 179 -12.19 -8.90 -0.20
C ALA A 179 -12.46 -7.51 -0.83
N VAL A 180 -11.52 -6.57 -0.65
CA VAL A 180 -11.61 -5.19 -1.15
C VAL A 180 -11.67 -5.12 -2.69
N LEU A 181 -10.87 -5.93 -3.37
CA LEU A 181 -10.86 -6.00 -4.83
C LEU A 181 -12.22 -6.48 -5.42
N VAL A 182 -13.04 -7.22 -4.66
CA VAL A 182 -14.38 -7.68 -5.12
C VAL A 182 -15.31 -6.48 -5.26
N LEU A 183 -15.23 -5.55 -4.30
CA LEU A 183 -16.10 -4.39 -4.24
C LEU A 183 -15.79 -3.38 -5.36
N ALA A 184 -14.50 -3.18 -5.68
CA ALA A 184 -14.07 -2.32 -6.78
C ALA A 184 -14.60 -2.85 -8.13
N TRP A 185 -14.60 -4.16 -8.29
CA TRP A 185 -15.03 -4.81 -9.53
C TRP A 185 -16.56 -4.79 -9.72
N ARG A 186 -17.36 -4.99 -8.66
CA ARG A 186 -18.85 -5.02 -8.76
C ARG A 186 -19.45 -3.70 -9.26
N LYS A 187 -18.89 -2.56 -8.85
CA LYS A 187 -19.42 -1.23 -9.24
C LYS A 187 -19.25 -0.90 -10.72
N ARG A 188 -18.20 -1.43 -11.36
CA ARG A 188 -17.95 -1.20 -12.80
C ARG A 188 -18.91 -1.98 -13.68
N ARG A 189 -19.28 -3.21 -13.33
CA ARG A 189 -20.33 -3.97 -14.04
C ARG A 189 -21.69 -3.28 -13.95
N ALA A 190 -22.03 -2.69 -12.81
CA ALA A 190 -23.30 -1.99 -12.62
C ALA A 190 -23.39 -0.62 -13.33
N ARG A 191 -22.27 -0.08 -13.85
CA ARG A 191 -22.23 1.18 -14.62
C ARG A 191 -22.07 0.97 -16.12
N SER A 192 -21.86 -0.26 -16.56
CA SER A 192 -21.74 -0.65 -17.98
C SER A 192 -22.90 -1.52 -18.47
N ALA A 193 -23.90 -1.73 -17.62
CA ALA A 193 -25.20 -2.34 -17.92
C ALA A 193 -26.27 -1.26 -17.77
#